data_AF-A0A345NYQ5-F1
#
_entry.id   AF-A0A345NYQ5-F1
#
_cell.length_a   1.000
_cell.length_b   1.000
_cell.length_c   1.000
_cell.angle_alpha   90.00
_cell.angle_beta   90.00
_cell.angle_gamma   90.00
#
_symmetry.space_group_name_H-M   'P 1'
#
loop_
_entity.id
_entity.type
_entity.pdbx_description
1 polymer ?
#
loop_
_entity_poly.entity_id
_entity_poly.type
_entity_poly.pdbx_seq_one_letter_code
_entity_poly.pdbx_strand_id
1 'polypeptide(L)'
;MNEVKKSLDHLAGDTSRDIEELKQRVLYGERRPKRRNPFPLVATAIVLAAVLFFTFTVYDGEQNNTTQQVYEVNEIVYDHLLTTETGGRQSITPEELEELRYRTLQQILLFDSLTDYAKQNGYVEDTEAIEKHIAEAEQSSELSPEEEQKQQETFGVTMEDYIQHVYRWSYQQQLASTWIETHELNDSKTKRDVLTAFMEKNDEVISEFMTKKSILYLPHSMDFAVFEGIVAYLDQQKVLLVHGVEASQIKGKSPDEIIDAAYDYAWFALDDSTEDMTLYTQMEVTFDPLSSPVKDADRRMMYEEIVEWVEL
;
A
#
# COMPACT_ATOMS: atom_id res chain seq x y z
N MET A 1 7.12 47.31 14.78
CA MET A 1 6.86 46.39 15.90
C MET A 1 5.41 45.91 15.83
N ASN A 2 5.08 45.08 14.82
CA ASN A 2 3.79 44.39 14.71
C ASN A 2 3.75 43.27 13.64
N GLU A 3 4.89 42.80 13.13
CA GLU A 3 4.93 41.72 12.12
C GLU A 3 5.42 40.38 12.68
N VAL A 4 5.95 40.34 13.91
CA VAL A 4 6.44 39.10 14.55
C VAL A 4 5.34 38.34 15.31
N LYS A 5 4.17 38.95 15.53
CA LYS A 5 3.04 38.28 16.21
C LYS A 5 2.11 37.50 15.29
N LYS A 6 2.19 37.66 13.97
CA LYS A 6 1.37 36.90 13.02
C LYS A 6 2.03 35.61 12.52
N SER A 7 3.33 35.43 12.72
CA SER A 7 4.06 34.22 12.31
C SER A 7 4.13 33.14 13.40
N LEU A 8 3.73 33.44 14.64
CA LEU A 8 3.70 32.47 15.74
C LEU A 8 2.37 31.71 15.87
N ASP A 9 1.26 32.29 15.39
CA ASP A 9 -0.05 31.63 15.43
C ASP A 9 -0.25 30.62 14.26
N HIS A 10 0.61 30.64 13.24
CA HIS A 10 0.57 29.66 12.13
C HIS A 10 1.54 28.47 12.31
N LEU A 11 2.43 28.54 13.31
CA LEU A 11 3.39 27.49 13.67
C LEU A 11 2.97 26.69 14.91
N ALA A 12 1.93 27.14 15.62
CA ALA A 12 1.20 26.32 16.58
C ALA A 12 0.08 25.60 15.83
N GLY A 13 0.44 24.54 15.11
CA GLY A 13 -0.52 23.55 14.61
C GLY A 13 -1.46 23.12 15.74
N ASP A 14 -2.72 22.93 15.39
CA ASP A 14 -3.89 22.76 16.26
C ASP A 14 -3.76 21.64 17.31
N THR A 15 -3.05 21.92 18.41
CA THR A 15 -2.93 21.04 19.59
C THR A 15 -4.24 20.91 20.37
N SER A 16 -5.29 21.65 19.99
CA SER A 16 -6.59 21.59 20.66
C SER A 16 -7.32 20.28 20.34
N ARG A 17 -7.16 19.76 19.11
CA ARG A 17 -7.66 18.44 18.70
C ARG A 17 -6.95 17.29 19.40
N ASP A 18 -5.63 17.37 19.57
CA ASP A 18 -4.85 16.33 20.27
C ASP A 18 -5.17 16.27 21.76
N ILE A 19 -5.45 17.42 22.40
CA ILE A 19 -5.88 17.48 23.81
C ILE A 19 -7.32 16.95 23.97
N GLU A 20 -8.21 17.21 23.02
CA GLU A 20 -9.56 16.63 23.00
C GLU A 20 -9.55 15.12 22.72
N GLU A 21 -8.67 14.63 21.86
CA GLU A 21 -8.45 13.20 21.61
C GLU A 21 -7.81 12.48 22.81
N LEU A 22 -6.85 13.10 23.50
CA LEU A 22 -6.30 12.59 24.75
C LEU A 22 -7.36 12.52 25.86
N LYS A 23 -8.25 13.52 25.95
CA LYS A 23 -9.39 13.50 26.89
C LYS A 23 -10.40 12.42 26.54
N GLN A 24 -10.67 12.17 25.26
CA GLN A 24 -11.52 11.05 24.84
C GLN A 24 -10.89 9.68 25.14
N ARG A 25 -9.56 9.52 25.04
CA ARG A 25 -8.84 8.28 25.40
C ARG A 25 -8.94 7.92 26.88
N VAL A 26 -8.89 8.91 27.78
CA VAL A 26 -9.01 8.67 29.23
C VAL A 26 -10.45 8.34 29.63
N LEU A 27 -11.45 8.85 28.90
CA LEU A 27 -12.86 8.71 29.27
C LEU A 27 -13.57 7.50 28.64
N TYR A 28 -13.17 7.03 27.45
CA TYR A 28 -13.99 6.06 26.69
C TYR A 28 -13.42 4.67 26.47
N GLY A 29 -12.15 4.37 26.80
CA GLY A 29 -11.63 2.99 26.89
C GLY A 29 -11.69 2.10 25.62
N GLU A 30 -12.28 2.58 24.53
CA GLU A 30 -12.43 1.83 23.28
C GLU A 30 -11.21 2.05 22.38
N ARG A 31 -10.45 0.97 22.18
CA ARG A 31 -9.32 0.93 21.24
C ARG A 31 -9.85 0.98 19.82
N ARG A 32 -9.51 2.05 19.06
CA ARG A 32 -9.65 2.05 17.60
C ARG A 32 -8.78 0.94 16.98
N PRO A 33 -9.16 0.35 15.84
CA PRO A 33 -8.34 -0.64 15.16
C PRO A 33 -6.99 -0.03 14.74
N LYS A 34 -5.90 -0.78 14.94
CA LYS A 34 -4.54 -0.43 14.51
C LYS A 34 -4.54 -0.12 13.01
N ARG A 35 -4.02 1.04 12.62
CA ARG A 35 -3.69 1.29 11.21
C ARG A 35 -2.30 0.70 10.98
N ARG A 36 -2.21 -0.27 10.06
CA ARG A 36 -0.92 -0.75 9.55
C ARG A 36 -0.61 0.08 8.30
N ASN A 37 0.59 0.67 8.28
CA ASN A 37 1.32 1.22 7.12
C ASN A 37 0.87 2.61 6.60
N PRO A 38 1.82 3.51 6.24
CA PRO A 38 1.57 4.82 5.62
C PRO A 38 1.28 4.82 4.10
N PHE A 39 1.12 3.66 3.44
CA PHE A 39 0.58 3.65 2.08
C PHE A 39 -0.95 3.89 2.08
N PRO A 40 -1.49 4.63 1.10
CA PRO A 40 -2.87 5.08 1.14
C PRO A 40 -3.85 3.92 1.28
N LEU A 41 -4.71 4.05 2.30
CA LEU A 41 -5.77 3.17 2.79
C LEU A 41 -6.87 2.82 1.76
N VAL A 42 -6.67 3.08 0.47
CA VAL A 42 -7.69 2.85 -0.56
C VAL A 42 -7.62 1.42 -1.11
N ALA A 43 -6.43 0.79 -1.12
CA ALA A 43 -6.30 -0.61 -1.54
C ALA A 43 -6.94 -1.62 -0.55
N THR A 44 -7.01 -1.28 0.75
CA THR A 44 -7.62 -2.17 1.76
C THR A 44 -9.13 -1.99 1.89
N ALA A 45 -9.70 -0.84 1.53
CA ALA A 45 -11.14 -0.62 1.58
C ALA A 45 -11.90 -1.37 0.46
N ILE A 46 -11.29 -1.48 -0.73
CA ILE A 46 -11.88 -2.20 -1.87
C ILE A 46 -11.88 -3.72 -1.60
N VAL A 47 -10.84 -4.24 -0.94
CA VAL A 47 -10.78 -5.67 -0.56
C VAL A 47 -11.70 -5.97 0.64
N LEU A 48 -11.83 -5.08 1.63
CA LEU A 48 -12.71 -5.31 2.80
C LEU A 48 -14.21 -5.22 2.49
N ALA A 49 -14.62 -4.46 1.47
CA ALA A 49 -16.01 -4.45 1.02
C ALA A 49 -16.41 -5.77 0.31
N ALA A 50 -15.43 -6.49 -0.28
CA ALA A 50 -15.65 -7.76 -0.96
C ALA A 50 -15.59 -9.01 -0.04
N VAL A 51 -15.08 -8.89 1.19
CA VAL A 51 -14.88 -10.04 2.10
C VAL A 51 -16.11 -10.39 2.95
N LEU A 52 -17.25 -9.70 2.78
CA LEU A 52 -18.47 -10.00 3.55
C LEU A 52 -19.47 -10.94 2.86
N PHE A 53 -19.23 -11.45 1.66
CA PHE A 53 -20.15 -12.41 1.02
C PHE A 53 -19.43 -13.66 0.48
N PHE A 54 -19.43 -14.67 1.36
CA PHE A 54 -19.29 -16.11 1.13
C PHE A 54 -17.91 -16.77 1.02
N THR A 55 -17.80 -17.79 1.87
CA THR A 55 -16.71 -18.74 2.04
C THR A 55 -17.05 -20.08 1.39
N PHE A 56 -15.99 -20.73 0.86
CA PHE A 56 -15.82 -22.14 0.50
C PHE A 56 -16.55 -22.73 -0.74
N THR A 57 -15.75 -23.20 -1.71
CA THR A 57 -15.48 -24.66 -1.86
C THR A 57 -14.23 -24.93 -2.70
N VAL A 58 -13.45 -25.91 -2.22
CA VAL A 58 -12.24 -26.48 -2.84
C VAL A 58 -12.60 -27.33 -4.05
N TYR A 59 -11.85 -27.23 -5.15
CA TYR A 59 -11.81 -28.29 -6.16
C TYR A 59 -10.41 -28.42 -6.79
N ASP A 60 -9.91 -29.66 -6.80
CA ASP A 60 -8.68 -30.10 -7.47
C ASP A 60 -8.95 -30.29 -8.96
N GLY A 61 -8.14 -29.66 -9.80
CA GLY A 61 -8.15 -29.89 -11.25
C GLY A 61 -6.95 -29.27 -11.94
N GLU A 62 -6.00 -30.09 -12.37
CA GLU A 62 -4.97 -29.69 -13.34
C GLU A 62 -5.62 -29.42 -14.70
N GLN A 63 -5.30 -28.28 -15.35
CA GLN A 63 -4.60 -28.29 -16.65
C GLN A 63 -4.32 -26.90 -17.25
N ASN A 64 -3.05 -26.76 -17.63
CA ASN A 64 -2.41 -25.93 -18.66
C ASN A 64 -3.30 -25.25 -19.72
N ASN A 65 -3.01 -23.97 -20.00
CA ASN A 65 -2.64 -23.50 -21.34
C ASN A 65 -2.03 -22.08 -21.32
N THR A 66 -0.76 -21.97 -21.68
CA THR A 66 -0.03 -20.71 -21.84
C THR A 66 -0.21 -20.17 -23.26
N THR A 67 -1.09 -19.19 -23.42
CA THR A 67 -1.02 -18.24 -24.54
C THR A 67 -0.08 -17.13 -24.09
N GLN A 68 0.99 -16.85 -24.82
CA GLN A 68 1.88 -15.71 -24.53
C GLN A 68 1.07 -14.42 -24.68
N GLN A 69 0.45 -13.97 -23.60
CA GLN A 69 -0.19 -12.66 -23.52
C GLN A 69 0.91 -11.61 -23.57
N VAL A 70 0.79 -10.69 -24.53
CA VAL A 70 1.54 -9.44 -24.51
C VAL A 70 0.99 -8.63 -23.33
N TYR A 71 1.86 -8.12 -22.47
CA TYR A 71 1.45 -7.30 -21.33
C TYR A 71 0.79 -6.00 -21.82
N GLU A 72 -0.29 -5.59 -21.16
CA GLU A 72 -0.97 -4.32 -21.37
C GLU A 72 -1.34 -3.73 -20.01
N VAL A 73 -1.21 -2.41 -19.86
CA VAL A 73 -1.70 -1.70 -18.66
C VAL A 73 -3.23 -1.63 -18.73
N ASN A 74 -3.92 -2.17 -17.73
CA ASN A 74 -5.37 -2.17 -17.70
C ASN A 74 -5.93 -0.75 -17.49
N GLU A 75 -6.36 -0.13 -18.58
CA GLU A 75 -6.86 1.24 -18.61
C GLU A 75 -8.11 1.44 -17.76
N ILE A 76 -9.02 0.46 -17.73
CA ILE A 76 -10.26 0.54 -16.94
C ILE A 76 -9.93 0.54 -15.45
N VAL A 77 -8.97 -0.29 -15.01
CA VAL A 77 -8.48 -0.29 -13.64
C VAL A 77 -7.83 1.05 -13.29
N TYR A 78 -6.97 1.57 -14.18
CA TYR A 78 -6.32 2.86 -13.97
C TYR A 78 -7.32 4.02 -13.83
N ASP A 79 -8.26 4.14 -14.78
CA ASP A 79 -9.23 5.23 -14.76
C ASP A 79 -10.16 5.11 -13.55
N HIS A 80 -10.57 3.89 -13.17
CA HIS A 80 -11.35 3.64 -11.97
C HIS A 80 -10.60 4.07 -10.70
N LEU A 81 -9.36 3.61 -10.51
CA LEU A 81 -8.56 3.95 -9.33
C LEU A 81 -8.33 5.46 -9.26
N LEU A 82 -7.93 6.10 -10.36
CA LEU A 82 -7.75 7.56 -10.41
C LEU A 82 -9.06 8.31 -10.08
N THR A 83 -10.21 7.84 -10.58
CA THR A 83 -11.52 8.42 -10.24
C THR A 83 -11.83 8.26 -8.76
N THR A 84 -11.56 7.11 -8.16
CA THR A 84 -11.79 6.87 -6.73
C THR A 84 -10.89 7.72 -5.82
N GLU A 85 -9.60 7.85 -6.17
CA GLU A 85 -8.61 8.65 -5.40
C GLU A 85 -8.91 10.15 -5.47
N THR A 86 -9.37 10.61 -6.64
CA THR A 86 -9.80 12.01 -6.79
C THR A 86 -11.09 12.28 -6.03
N GLY A 87 -11.88 11.25 -5.69
CA GLY A 87 -12.97 11.29 -4.71
C GLY A 87 -14.05 12.35 -4.98
N GLY A 88 -14.20 12.78 -6.24
CA GLY A 88 -15.06 13.90 -6.61
C GLY A 88 -14.65 15.26 -6.00
N ARG A 89 -13.39 15.41 -5.56
CA ARG A 89 -12.86 16.67 -5.00
C ARG A 89 -13.00 17.77 -6.05
N GLN A 90 -13.76 18.82 -5.71
CA GLN A 90 -14.02 19.95 -6.59
C GLN A 90 -12.79 20.84 -6.82
N SER A 91 -11.75 20.71 -6.00
CA SER A 91 -10.48 21.40 -6.16
C SER A 91 -9.32 20.44 -5.95
N ILE A 92 -8.81 19.90 -7.05
CA ILE A 92 -7.50 19.26 -7.12
C ILE A 92 -6.61 20.22 -7.89
N THR A 93 -5.46 20.57 -7.32
CA THR A 93 -4.47 21.38 -8.03
C THR A 93 -3.84 20.56 -9.17
N PRO A 94 -3.34 21.19 -10.23
CA PRO A 94 -2.67 20.47 -11.32
C PRO A 94 -1.52 19.56 -10.83
N GLU A 95 -0.77 20.01 -9.82
CA GLU A 95 0.35 19.28 -9.22
C GLU A 95 -0.13 18.02 -8.47
N GLU A 96 -1.17 18.15 -7.64
CA GLU A 96 -1.78 16.99 -6.95
C GLU A 96 -2.36 15.98 -7.95
N LEU A 97 -2.95 16.44 -9.06
CA LEU A 97 -3.47 15.55 -10.10
C LEU A 97 -2.34 14.77 -10.79
N GLU A 98 -1.23 15.43 -11.09
CA GLU A 98 -0.05 14.82 -11.70
C GLU A 98 0.54 13.74 -10.78
N GLU A 99 0.68 14.05 -9.49
CA GLU A 99 1.11 13.09 -8.48
C GLU A 99 0.17 11.89 -8.38
N LEU A 100 -1.14 12.11 -8.33
CA LEU A 100 -2.14 11.04 -8.27
C LEU A 100 -2.09 10.14 -9.51
N ARG A 101 -1.93 10.70 -10.70
CA ARG A 101 -1.80 9.92 -11.95
C ARG A 101 -0.61 8.99 -11.90
N TYR A 102 0.56 9.51 -11.54
CA TYR A 102 1.78 8.72 -11.46
C TYR A 102 1.68 7.65 -10.37
N ARG A 103 1.21 7.99 -9.16
CA ARG A 103 1.03 7.02 -8.06
C ARG A 103 0.04 5.92 -8.42
N THR A 104 -1.06 6.25 -9.09
CA THR A 104 -2.04 5.26 -9.55
C THR A 104 -1.41 4.28 -10.53
N LEU A 105 -0.61 4.77 -11.49
CA LEU A 105 0.13 3.90 -12.40
C LEU A 105 1.14 3.04 -11.64
N GLN A 106 1.95 3.63 -10.76
CA GLN A 106 2.96 2.91 -9.98
C GLN A 106 2.34 1.78 -9.14
N GLN A 107 1.16 2.02 -8.56
CA GLN A 107 0.43 1.00 -7.82
C GLN A 107 0.00 -0.17 -8.71
N ILE A 108 -0.53 0.10 -9.91
CA ILE A 108 -0.89 -0.95 -10.87
C ILE A 108 0.35 -1.74 -11.29
N LEU A 109 1.42 -1.06 -11.67
CA LEU A 109 2.67 -1.69 -12.08
C LEU A 109 3.28 -2.54 -10.96
N LEU A 110 3.21 -2.08 -9.71
CA LEU A 110 3.68 -2.86 -8.57
C LEU A 110 2.90 -4.18 -8.44
N PHE A 111 1.58 -4.13 -8.49
CA PHE A 111 0.77 -5.35 -8.41
C PHE A 111 1.00 -6.28 -9.60
N ASP A 112 1.01 -5.75 -10.82
CA ASP A 112 1.29 -6.53 -12.03
C ASP A 112 2.70 -7.16 -11.97
N SER A 113 3.69 -6.45 -11.44
CA SER A 113 5.04 -6.96 -11.24
C SER A 113 5.11 -8.11 -10.23
N LEU A 114 4.34 -8.04 -9.14
CA LEU A 114 4.25 -9.13 -8.16
C LEU A 114 3.56 -10.36 -8.75
N THR A 115 2.54 -10.18 -9.58
CA THR A 115 1.90 -11.28 -10.30
C THR A 115 2.85 -11.90 -11.33
N ASP A 116 3.59 -11.11 -12.12
CA ASP A 116 4.61 -11.62 -13.04
C ASP A 116 5.72 -12.35 -12.28
N TYR A 117 6.15 -11.83 -11.13
CA TYR A 117 7.14 -12.48 -10.27
C TYR A 117 6.66 -13.81 -9.69
N ALA A 118 5.40 -13.89 -9.26
CA ALA A 118 4.79 -15.16 -8.85
C ALA A 118 4.82 -16.17 -10.01
N LYS A 119 4.41 -15.74 -11.22
CA LYS A 119 4.41 -16.58 -12.43
C LYS A 119 5.80 -17.09 -12.78
N GLN A 120 6.82 -16.23 -12.69
CA GLN A 120 8.23 -16.62 -12.88
C GLN A 120 8.71 -17.67 -11.87
N ASN A 121 8.14 -17.69 -10.67
CA ASN A 121 8.44 -18.66 -9.62
C ASN A 121 7.55 -19.92 -9.66
N GLY A 122 6.65 -20.05 -10.64
CA GLY A 122 5.83 -21.24 -10.85
C GLY A 122 4.37 -21.12 -10.43
N TYR A 123 3.89 -19.92 -10.08
CA TYR A 123 2.45 -19.67 -9.96
C TYR A 123 1.77 -19.86 -11.32
N VAL A 124 0.74 -20.69 -11.34
CA VAL A 124 -0.14 -20.89 -12.51
C VAL A 124 -1.53 -20.45 -12.09
N GLU A 125 -2.10 -19.50 -12.84
CA GLU A 125 -3.45 -19.02 -12.59
C GLU A 125 -4.47 -20.12 -12.89
N ASP A 126 -5.34 -20.40 -11.91
CA ASP A 126 -6.52 -21.23 -12.12
C ASP A 126 -7.60 -20.40 -12.81
N THR A 127 -7.53 -20.36 -14.15
CA THR A 127 -8.45 -19.56 -14.96
C THR A 127 -9.90 -19.99 -14.76
N GLU A 128 -10.18 -21.29 -14.56
CA GLU A 128 -11.55 -21.78 -14.39
C GLU A 128 -12.13 -21.35 -13.05
N ALA A 129 -11.34 -21.41 -11.97
CA ALA A 129 -11.75 -20.89 -10.67
C ALA A 129 -11.99 -19.36 -10.70
N ILE A 130 -11.13 -18.61 -11.41
CA ILE A 130 -11.32 -17.17 -11.60
C ILE A 130 -12.63 -16.90 -12.36
N GLU A 131 -12.86 -17.53 -13.51
CA GLU A 131 -14.09 -17.31 -14.28
C GLU A 131 -15.35 -17.66 -13.47
N LYS A 132 -15.30 -18.75 -12.70
CA LYS A 132 -16.39 -19.13 -11.80
C LYS A 132 -16.65 -18.05 -10.75
N HIS A 133 -15.60 -17.55 -10.11
CA HIS A 133 -15.69 -16.50 -9.08
C HIS A 133 -16.26 -15.19 -9.65
N ILE A 134 -15.88 -14.85 -10.89
CA ILE A 134 -16.41 -13.68 -11.59
C ILE A 134 -17.87 -13.86 -11.97
N ALA A 135 -18.26 -15.02 -12.51
CA ALA A 135 -19.66 -15.31 -12.84
C ALA A 135 -20.58 -15.30 -11.61
N GLU A 136 -20.09 -15.76 -10.45
CA GLU A 136 -20.82 -15.68 -9.18
C GLU A 136 -21.02 -14.21 -8.75
N ALA A 137 -19.99 -13.37 -8.91
CA ALA A 137 -20.09 -11.94 -8.64
C ALA A 137 -21.13 -11.26 -9.54
N GLU A 138 -21.14 -11.55 -10.85
CA GLU A 138 -22.13 -11.02 -11.80
C GLU A 138 -23.56 -11.36 -11.41
N GLN A 139 -23.81 -12.62 -11.06
CA GLN A 139 -25.15 -13.08 -10.65
C GLN A 139 -25.65 -12.42 -9.36
N SER A 140 -24.73 -12.01 -8.48
CA SER A 140 -25.06 -11.38 -7.21
C SER A 140 -25.17 -9.85 -7.28
N SER A 141 -24.77 -9.24 -8.40
CA SER A 141 -24.58 -7.78 -8.52
C SER A 141 -25.67 -7.08 -9.31
N GLU A 142 -26.93 -7.56 -9.24
CA GLU A 142 -28.06 -6.89 -9.87
C GLU A 142 -28.32 -5.52 -9.22
N LEU A 143 -27.97 -4.46 -9.94
CA LEU A 143 -28.34 -3.09 -9.61
C LEU A 143 -29.63 -2.70 -10.35
N SER A 144 -30.43 -1.82 -9.75
CA SER A 144 -31.46 -1.11 -10.50
C SER A 144 -30.83 -0.10 -11.48
N PRO A 145 -31.55 0.33 -12.54
CA PRO A 145 -31.01 1.30 -13.51
C PRO A 145 -30.55 2.63 -12.88
N GLU A 146 -31.20 3.07 -11.79
CA GLU A 146 -30.81 4.28 -11.07
C GLU A 146 -29.51 4.09 -10.29
N GLU A 147 -29.31 2.92 -9.68
CA GLU A 147 -28.07 2.57 -8.98
C GLU A 147 -26.91 2.37 -9.96
N GLU A 148 -27.18 1.79 -11.12
CA GLU A 148 -26.18 1.62 -12.19
C GLU A 148 -25.72 2.96 -12.75
N GLN A 149 -26.65 3.89 -12.99
CA GLN A 149 -26.31 5.26 -13.39
C GLN A 149 -25.45 5.94 -12.30
N LYS A 150 -25.82 5.81 -11.03
CA LYS A 150 -25.07 6.40 -9.93
C LYS A 150 -23.67 5.80 -9.77
N GLN A 151 -23.53 4.48 -9.96
CA GLN A 151 -22.24 3.79 -9.98
C GLN A 151 -21.33 4.40 -11.06
N GLN A 152 -21.85 4.52 -12.29
CA GLN A 152 -21.09 5.07 -13.41
C GLN A 152 -20.70 6.55 -13.18
N GLU A 153 -21.63 7.37 -12.68
CA GLU A 153 -21.36 8.78 -12.37
C GLU A 153 -20.32 8.95 -11.24
N THR A 154 -20.33 8.05 -10.25
CA THR A 154 -19.45 8.15 -9.08
C THR A 154 -18.06 7.58 -9.34
N PHE A 155 -17.99 6.45 -10.07
CA PHE A 155 -16.78 5.64 -10.18
C PHE A 155 -16.22 5.54 -11.60
N GLY A 156 -16.88 6.16 -12.58
CA GLY A 156 -16.43 6.21 -13.97
C GLY A 156 -16.56 4.90 -14.74
N VAL A 157 -17.15 3.86 -14.15
CA VAL A 157 -17.26 2.51 -14.73
C VAL A 157 -18.65 1.93 -14.48
N THR A 158 -19.13 1.10 -15.40
CA THR A 158 -20.35 0.32 -15.18
C THR A 158 -20.10 -0.78 -14.15
N MET A 159 -21.16 -1.38 -13.59
CA MET A 159 -21.00 -2.53 -12.69
C MET A 159 -20.40 -3.75 -13.44
N GLU A 160 -20.77 -3.93 -14.71
CA GLU A 160 -20.18 -4.95 -15.58
C GLU A 160 -18.67 -4.74 -15.75
N ASP A 161 -18.24 -3.53 -16.13
CA ASP A 161 -16.82 -3.20 -16.29
C ASP A 161 -16.06 -3.32 -14.96
N TYR A 162 -16.69 -2.93 -13.85
CA TYR A 162 -16.12 -3.09 -12.52
C TYR A 162 -15.86 -4.57 -12.22
N ILE A 163 -16.83 -5.45 -12.44
CA ILE A 163 -16.67 -6.88 -12.16
C ILE A 163 -15.63 -7.51 -13.10
N GLN A 164 -15.73 -7.24 -14.41
CA GLN A 164 -14.89 -7.87 -15.41
C GLN A 164 -13.44 -7.40 -15.39
N HIS A 165 -13.19 -6.16 -15.02
CA HIS A 165 -11.83 -5.59 -15.05
C HIS A 165 -11.27 -5.31 -13.67
N VAL A 166 -11.98 -4.57 -12.82
CA VAL A 166 -11.46 -4.13 -11.52
C VAL A 166 -11.45 -5.27 -10.50
N TYR A 167 -12.61 -5.89 -10.31
CA TYR A 167 -12.77 -6.99 -9.36
C TYR A 167 -11.90 -8.18 -9.78
N ARG A 168 -11.97 -8.60 -11.05
CA ARG A 168 -11.10 -9.64 -11.62
C ARG A 168 -9.62 -9.37 -11.37
N TRP A 169 -9.12 -8.17 -11.72
CA TRP A 169 -7.72 -7.81 -11.49
C TRP A 169 -7.37 -7.92 -10.02
N SER A 170 -8.18 -7.34 -9.11
CA SER A 170 -7.91 -7.43 -7.67
C SER A 170 -7.89 -8.88 -7.13
N TYR A 171 -8.78 -9.74 -7.63
CA TYR A 171 -8.83 -11.14 -7.23
C TYR A 171 -7.60 -11.91 -7.70
N GLN A 172 -7.15 -11.69 -8.95
CA GLN A 172 -5.91 -12.26 -9.47
C GLN A 172 -4.70 -11.85 -8.63
N GLN A 173 -4.63 -10.58 -8.24
CA GLN A 173 -3.56 -10.06 -7.37
C GLN A 173 -3.57 -10.72 -5.99
N GLN A 174 -4.75 -10.92 -5.41
CA GLN A 174 -4.89 -11.63 -4.14
C GLN A 174 -4.40 -13.08 -4.25
N LEU A 175 -4.74 -13.79 -5.32
CA LEU A 175 -4.29 -15.17 -5.54
C LEU A 175 -2.76 -15.24 -5.68
N ALA A 176 -2.16 -14.36 -6.48
CA ALA A 176 -0.71 -14.29 -6.64
C ALA A 176 0.00 -13.96 -5.32
N SER A 177 -0.51 -12.97 -4.57
CA SER A 177 0.05 -12.59 -3.27
C SER A 177 -0.04 -13.74 -2.26
N THR A 178 -1.17 -14.42 -2.20
CA THR A 178 -1.37 -15.60 -1.32
C THR A 178 -0.41 -16.73 -1.69
N TRP A 179 -0.17 -16.93 -2.99
CA TRP A 179 0.79 -17.91 -3.47
C TRP A 179 2.22 -17.56 -3.04
N ILE A 180 2.64 -16.31 -3.21
CA ILE A 180 3.96 -15.80 -2.78
C ILE A 180 4.18 -16.04 -1.28
N GLU A 181 3.18 -15.75 -0.45
CA GLU A 181 3.27 -15.93 1.01
C GLU A 181 3.43 -17.41 1.42
N THR A 182 2.83 -18.32 0.65
CA THR A 182 2.74 -19.75 0.99
C THR A 182 3.82 -20.63 0.37
N HIS A 183 4.54 -20.14 -0.65
CA HIS A 183 5.54 -20.92 -1.40
C HIS A 183 6.96 -20.41 -1.17
N GLU A 184 7.95 -21.30 -1.17
CA GLU A 184 9.36 -20.90 -1.15
C GLU A 184 9.71 -20.21 -2.47
N LEU A 185 10.39 -19.07 -2.37
CA LEU A 185 10.86 -18.31 -3.52
C LEU A 185 12.32 -18.65 -3.78
N ASN A 186 12.70 -18.73 -5.06
CA ASN A 186 14.07 -19.10 -5.43
C ASN A 186 15.10 -18.02 -5.06
N ASP A 187 14.67 -16.75 -5.06
CA ASP A 187 15.51 -15.59 -4.76
C ASP A 187 14.83 -14.66 -3.75
N SER A 188 15.62 -14.06 -2.86
CA SER A 188 15.18 -12.95 -2.01
C SER A 188 15.28 -11.66 -2.82
N LYS A 189 14.15 -11.15 -3.32
CA LYS A 189 14.05 -9.86 -4.00
C LYS A 189 13.20 -8.89 -3.18
N THR A 190 13.54 -7.61 -3.25
CA THR A 190 12.68 -6.54 -2.74
C THR A 190 11.54 -6.26 -3.72
N LYS A 191 10.49 -5.57 -3.25
CA LYS A 191 9.41 -5.10 -4.13
C LYS A 191 9.94 -4.12 -5.18
N ARG A 192 10.95 -3.30 -4.82
CA ARG A 192 11.64 -2.39 -5.74
C ARG A 192 12.34 -3.15 -6.86
N ASP A 193 13.08 -4.22 -6.54
CA ASP A 193 13.77 -5.03 -7.55
C ASP A 193 12.79 -5.65 -8.55
N VAL A 194 11.67 -6.17 -8.05
CA VAL A 194 10.63 -6.78 -8.88
C VAL A 194 9.96 -5.74 -9.78
N LEU A 195 9.60 -4.58 -9.22
CA LEU A 195 9.01 -3.49 -9.99
C LEU A 195 9.95 -2.97 -11.07
N THR A 196 11.22 -2.69 -10.73
CA THR A 196 12.21 -2.18 -11.69
C THR A 196 12.41 -3.16 -12.84
N ALA A 197 12.64 -4.45 -12.54
CA ALA A 197 12.81 -5.46 -13.59
C ALA A 197 11.56 -5.61 -14.48
N PHE A 198 10.36 -5.46 -13.91
CA PHE A 198 9.11 -5.50 -14.65
C PHE A 198 8.93 -4.27 -15.55
N MET A 199 9.26 -3.08 -15.05
CA MET A 199 9.20 -1.84 -15.83
C MET A 199 10.19 -1.87 -16.99
N GLU A 200 11.43 -2.32 -16.76
CA GLU A 200 12.43 -2.48 -17.82
C GLU A 200 11.98 -3.48 -18.90
N LYS A 201 11.40 -4.61 -18.49
CA LYS A 201 10.86 -5.63 -19.39
C LYS A 201 9.73 -5.10 -20.29
N ASN A 202 8.93 -4.14 -19.80
CA ASN A 202 7.71 -3.65 -20.44
C ASN A 202 7.76 -2.15 -20.79
N ASP A 203 8.96 -1.57 -20.92
CA ASP A 203 9.18 -0.12 -21.05
C ASP A 203 8.39 0.52 -22.19
N GLU A 204 8.32 -0.14 -23.35
CA GLU A 204 7.61 0.38 -24.54
C GLU A 204 6.11 0.56 -24.26
N VAL A 205 5.45 -0.47 -23.71
CA VAL A 205 4.01 -0.46 -23.43
C VAL A 205 3.68 0.55 -22.31
N ILE A 206 4.52 0.61 -21.27
CA ILE A 206 4.34 1.55 -20.16
C ILE A 206 4.52 2.99 -20.65
N SER A 207 5.55 3.26 -21.44
CA SER A 207 5.82 4.58 -22.03
C SER A 207 4.71 5.03 -22.97
N GLU A 208 4.15 4.12 -23.78
CA GLU A 208 2.98 4.41 -24.61
C GLU A 208 1.76 4.77 -23.75
N PHE A 209 1.49 4.00 -22.70
CA PHE A 209 0.39 4.28 -21.77
C PHE A 209 0.55 5.64 -21.07
N MET A 210 1.75 5.94 -20.56
CA MET A 210 2.06 7.23 -19.95
C MET A 210 1.85 8.38 -20.93
N THR A 211 2.28 8.23 -22.17
CA THR A 211 2.07 9.22 -23.24
C THR A 211 0.57 9.42 -23.50
N LYS A 212 -0.18 8.32 -23.68
CA LYS A 212 -1.62 8.34 -23.91
C LYS A 212 -2.38 9.03 -22.78
N LYS A 213 -1.99 8.78 -21.53
CA LYS A 213 -2.63 9.33 -20.31
C LYS A 213 -2.01 10.66 -19.83
N SER A 214 -1.01 11.19 -20.54
CA SER A 214 -0.29 12.40 -20.17
C SER A 214 0.23 12.34 -18.72
N ILE A 215 0.84 11.22 -18.38
CA ILE A 215 1.50 10.96 -17.09
C ILE A 215 2.96 11.38 -17.24
N LEU A 216 3.42 12.24 -16.34
CA LEU A 216 4.81 12.68 -16.31
C LEU A 216 5.59 11.84 -15.29
N TYR A 217 6.89 11.66 -15.55
CA TYR A 217 7.79 11.11 -14.55
C TYR A 217 7.93 12.11 -13.41
N LEU A 218 7.64 11.66 -12.19
CA LEU A 218 7.84 12.47 -11.01
C LEU A 218 9.31 12.46 -10.56
N PRO A 219 9.75 13.46 -9.79
CA PRO A 219 11.08 13.48 -9.20
C PRO A 219 11.30 12.27 -8.28
N HIS A 220 12.53 11.76 -8.25
CA HIS A 220 12.94 10.62 -7.43
C HIS A 220 12.67 10.81 -5.93
N SER A 221 12.56 12.06 -5.46
CA SER A 221 12.21 12.36 -4.06
C SER A 221 10.82 11.84 -3.66
N MET A 222 9.91 11.58 -4.62
CA MET A 222 8.60 11.00 -4.33
C MET A 222 8.63 9.47 -4.16
N ASP A 223 9.75 8.82 -4.48
CA ASP A 223 9.91 7.38 -4.25
C ASP A 223 10.15 7.06 -2.78
N PHE A 224 10.49 8.05 -1.95
CA PHE A 224 10.81 7.87 -0.54
C PHE A 224 9.66 8.26 0.39
N ALA A 225 9.54 7.53 1.49
CA ALA A 225 8.60 7.79 2.56
C ALA A 225 9.34 8.24 3.82
N VAL A 226 8.63 8.98 4.67
CA VAL A 226 9.12 9.43 5.97
C VAL A 226 8.35 8.72 7.08
N PHE A 227 9.06 8.20 8.07
CA PHE A 227 8.47 7.63 9.29
C PHE A 227 9.07 8.30 10.52
N GLU A 228 8.21 8.89 11.35
CA GLU A 228 8.59 9.47 12.64
C GLU A 228 8.21 8.52 13.77
N GLY A 229 9.16 8.24 14.68
CA GLY A 229 8.90 7.37 15.82
C GLY A 229 9.99 7.36 16.87
N ILE A 230 9.71 6.66 17.96
CA ILE A 230 10.67 6.41 19.02
C ILE A 230 11.46 5.13 18.69
N VAL A 231 12.78 5.19 18.85
CA VAL A 231 13.67 4.02 18.77
C VAL A 231 13.34 3.06 19.92
N ALA A 232 12.54 2.03 19.64
CA ALA A 232 12.03 1.12 20.66
C ALA A 232 12.89 -0.13 20.86
N TYR A 233 13.60 -0.52 19.81
CA TYR A 233 14.56 -1.62 19.82
C TYR A 233 15.68 -1.31 18.84
N LEU A 234 16.90 -1.67 19.21
CA LEU A 234 18.10 -1.49 18.42
C LEU A 234 19.04 -2.68 18.66
N ASP A 235 19.49 -3.33 17.60
CA ASP A 235 20.60 -4.26 17.61
C ASP A 235 21.63 -3.89 16.53
N GLN A 236 22.59 -4.78 16.24
CA GLN A 236 23.67 -4.51 15.27
C GLN A 236 23.22 -4.53 13.81
N GLN A 237 22.01 -4.97 13.51
CA GLN A 237 21.52 -5.22 12.15
C GLN A 237 20.20 -4.52 11.86
N LYS A 238 19.45 -4.11 12.89
CA LYS A 238 18.12 -3.52 12.69
C LYS A 238 17.69 -2.62 13.83
N VAL A 239 16.76 -1.74 13.49
CA VAL A 239 16.07 -0.85 14.41
C VAL A 239 14.56 -0.98 14.24
N LEU A 240 13.84 -0.87 15.36
CA LEU A 240 12.38 -0.74 15.42
C LEU A 240 12.03 0.69 15.82
N LEU A 241 11.37 1.41 14.92
CA LEU A 241 10.68 2.65 15.29
C LEU A 241 9.21 2.36 15.60
N VAL A 242 8.68 3.04 16.61
CA VAL A 242 7.26 2.95 16.98
C VAL A 242 6.63 4.32 17.18
N HIS A 243 5.37 4.42 16.81
CA HIS A 243 4.57 5.62 16.99
C HIS A 243 3.41 5.39 17.98
N GLY A 244 3.01 6.45 18.68
CA GLY A 244 1.83 6.44 19.57
C GLY A 244 2.03 5.81 20.94
N VAL A 245 3.28 5.63 21.37
CA VAL A 245 3.65 5.16 22.72
C VAL A 245 4.75 6.03 23.30
N GLU A 246 4.77 6.16 24.62
CA GLU A 246 5.85 6.85 25.33
C GLU A 246 6.95 5.86 25.72
N ALA A 247 8.19 6.36 25.86
CA ALA A 247 9.33 5.60 26.36
C ALA A 247 9.03 4.83 27.67
N SER A 248 8.27 5.47 28.57
CA SER A 248 7.84 4.89 29.86
C SER A 248 6.99 3.63 29.70
N GLN A 249 6.26 3.48 28.59
CA GLN A 249 5.31 2.41 28.31
C GLN A 249 5.95 1.20 27.62
N ILE A 250 7.13 1.39 27.02
CA ILE A 250 7.84 0.36 26.24
C ILE A 250 9.15 -0.10 26.90
N LYS A 251 9.64 0.64 27.90
CA LYS A 251 10.88 0.32 28.58
C LYS A 251 10.86 -1.07 29.22
N GLY A 252 11.82 -1.91 28.82
CA GLY A 252 12.01 -3.26 29.35
C GLY A 252 11.05 -4.32 28.79
N LYS A 253 10.24 -3.97 27.78
CA LYS A 253 9.39 -4.92 27.06
C LYS A 253 10.16 -5.59 25.91
N SER A 254 9.71 -6.78 25.53
CA SER A 254 10.16 -7.44 24.31
C SER A 254 9.65 -6.72 23.05
N PRO A 255 10.31 -6.86 21.89
CA PRO A 255 9.84 -6.24 20.64
C PRO A 255 8.38 -6.56 20.29
N ASP A 256 7.92 -7.80 20.55
CA ASP A 256 6.54 -8.19 20.28
C ASP A 256 5.56 -7.45 21.20
N GLU A 257 5.87 -7.32 22.50
CA GLU A 257 5.05 -6.55 23.44
C GLU A 257 5.04 -5.05 23.14
N ILE A 258 6.12 -4.53 22.57
CA ILE A 258 6.23 -3.14 22.11
C ILE A 258 5.33 -2.91 20.90
N ILE A 259 5.44 -3.77 19.88
CA ILE A 259 4.60 -3.75 18.67
C ILE A 259 3.12 -3.89 19.03
N ASP A 260 2.81 -4.72 20.03
CA ASP A 260 1.45 -4.88 20.52
C ASP A 260 0.89 -3.63 21.18
N ALA A 261 1.73 -2.85 21.87
CA ALA A 261 1.35 -1.60 22.51
C ALA A 261 1.33 -0.40 21.54
N ALA A 262 2.16 -0.42 20.49
CA ALA A 262 2.30 0.66 19.53
C ALA A 262 1.03 0.87 18.67
N TYR A 263 0.82 2.12 18.26
CA TYR A 263 -0.20 2.45 17.26
C TYR A 263 0.27 2.05 15.86
N ASP A 264 1.53 2.36 15.54
CA ASP A 264 2.19 1.99 14.30
C ASP A 264 3.68 1.67 14.55
N TYR A 265 4.30 0.91 13.66
CA TYR A 265 5.68 0.47 13.80
C TYR A 265 6.31 0.09 12.45
N ALA A 266 7.63 0.23 12.36
CA ALA A 266 8.41 -0.21 11.21
C ALA A 266 9.78 -0.73 11.64
N TRP A 267 10.24 -1.79 10.99
CA TRP A 267 11.61 -2.29 11.12
C TRP A 267 12.46 -1.77 9.97
N PHE A 268 13.69 -1.39 10.27
CA PHE A 268 14.67 -0.94 9.29
C PHE A 268 15.96 -1.72 9.48
N ALA A 269 16.54 -2.20 8.38
CA ALA A 269 17.88 -2.78 8.39
C ALA A 269 18.92 -1.68 8.67
N LEU A 270 20.06 -2.03 9.24
CA LEU A 270 21.16 -1.10 9.46
C LEU A 270 22.35 -1.54 8.61
N ASP A 271 22.70 -0.71 7.62
CA ASP A 271 23.85 -0.96 6.75
C ASP A 271 25.19 -0.63 7.43
N ASP A 272 25.19 0.31 8.38
CA ASP A 272 26.36 0.78 9.12
C ASP A 272 26.09 0.92 10.63
N SER A 273 27.16 0.99 11.43
CA SER A 273 27.06 1.11 12.89
C SER A 273 26.36 2.42 13.28
N THR A 274 25.20 2.30 13.91
CA THR A 274 24.46 3.42 14.51
C THR A 274 25.09 3.86 15.83
N GLU A 275 26.38 4.24 15.83
CA GLU A 275 27.08 4.65 17.05
C GLU A 275 26.38 5.81 17.79
N ASP A 276 25.55 6.58 17.08
CA ASP A 276 24.79 7.72 17.63
C ASP A 276 23.31 7.42 17.93
N MET A 277 22.77 6.27 17.53
CA MET A 277 21.35 5.98 17.75
C MET A 277 21.12 5.45 19.18
N THR A 278 20.23 6.10 19.91
CA THR A 278 19.95 5.79 21.30
C THR A 278 18.52 5.29 21.49
N LEU A 279 18.36 4.25 22.31
CA LEU A 279 17.03 3.75 22.67
C LEU A 279 16.21 4.88 23.31
N TYR A 280 14.93 4.90 22.95
CA TYR A 280 13.91 5.83 23.42
C TYR A 280 14.07 7.28 22.93
N THR A 281 14.97 7.50 21.96
CA THR A 281 15.11 8.78 21.28
C THR A 281 14.11 8.87 20.14
N GLN A 282 13.61 10.09 19.89
CA GLN A 282 12.70 10.36 18.80
C GLN A 282 13.49 10.61 17.52
N MET A 283 13.09 9.92 16.46
CA MET A 283 13.78 9.96 15.19
C MET A 283 12.79 10.02 14.05
N GLU A 284 13.23 10.68 12.99
CA GLU A 284 12.62 10.64 11.66
C GLU A 284 13.56 9.85 10.74
N VAL A 285 12.99 8.96 9.94
CA VAL A 285 13.71 8.20 8.92
C VAL A 285 13.08 8.39 7.56
N THR A 286 13.91 8.69 6.56
CA THR A 286 13.52 8.71 5.15
C THR A 286 14.02 7.42 4.49
N PHE A 287 13.14 6.67 3.84
CA PHE A 287 13.43 5.32 3.33
C PHE A 287 12.67 5.00 2.04
N ASP A 288 13.13 4.02 1.27
CA ASP A 288 12.35 3.48 0.15
C ASP A 288 11.31 2.48 0.70
N PRO A 289 10.01 2.77 0.59
CA PRO A 289 8.98 1.89 1.11
C PRO A 289 8.77 0.60 0.27
N LEU A 290 9.40 0.51 -0.92
CA LEU A 290 9.47 -0.71 -1.73
C LEU A 290 10.74 -1.53 -1.50
N SER A 291 11.66 -1.07 -0.64
CA SER A 291 12.86 -1.83 -0.24
C SER A 291 12.56 -3.00 0.71
N SER A 292 11.28 -3.28 0.99
CA SER A 292 10.91 -4.46 1.75
C SER A 292 10.96 -5.72 0.88
N PRO A 293 11.35 -6.89 1.43
CA PRO A 293 11.27 -8.17 0.75
C PRO A 293 9.86 -8.44 0.19
N VAL A 294 9.79 -9.14 -0.94
CA VAL A 294 8.51 -9.59 -1.52
C VAL A 294 7.82 -10.59 -0.59
N LYS A 295 8.60 -11.47 0.04
CA LYS A 295 8.11 -12.42 1.05
C LYS A 295 8.72 -12.09 2.40
N ASP A 296 7.88 -11.67 3.34
CA ASP A 296 8.28 -11.45 4.72
C ASP A 296 8.43 -12.80 5.43
N ALA A 297 9.66 -13.25 5.68
CA ALA A 297 9.93 -14.50 6.40
C ALA A 297 9.34 -14.52 7.83
N ASP A 298 9.19 -13.35 8.46
CA ASP A 298 8.81 -13.22 9.88
C ASP A 298 7.60 -12.28 10.13
N ARG A 299 6.82 -11.92 9.09
CA ARG A 299 5.70 -10.93 9.18
C ARG A 299 6.08 -9.56 9.76
N ARG A 300 7.38 -9.28 9.86
CA ARG A 300 7.93 -7.99 10.28
C ARG A 300 8.47 -7.33 9.01
N MET A 301 7.70 -6.40 8.45
CA MET A 301 8.15 -5.60 7.30
C MET A 301 9.44 -4.90 7.69
N MET A 302 10.53 -5.31 7.05
CA MET A 302 11.87 -4.76 7.23
C MET A 302 12.22 -3.99 5.96
N TYR A 303 12.49 -2.70 6.10
CA TYR A 303 12.94 -1.85 4.99
C TYR A 303 14.47 -1.86 4.94
N GLU A 304 15.01 -2.12 3.75
CA GLU A 304 16.45 -2.31 3.56
C GLU A 304 17.15 -1.02 3.10
N GLU A 305 16.46 -0.15 2.36
CA GLU A 305 17.07 1.06 1.79
C GLU A 305 16.64 2.31 2.56
N ILE A 306 17.58 2.82 3.37
CA ILE A 306 17.41 4.05 4.15
C ILE A 306 18.21 5.18 3.50
N VAL A 307 17.56 6.33 3.30
CA VAL A 307 18.17 7.53 2.76
C VAL A 307 18.82 8.35 3.88
N GLU A 308 18.09 8.59 4.97
CA GLU A 308 18.59 9.43 6.07
C GLU A 308 17.92 9.10 7.41
N TRP A 309 18.65 9.43 8.48
CA TRP A 309 18.17 9.42 9.86
C TRP A 309 18.32 10.83 10.45
N VAL A 310 17.28 11.33 11.10
CA VAL A 310 17.28 12.62 11.78
C VAL A 310 16.81 12.44 13.24
N GLU A 311 17.62 12.88 14.20
CA GLU A 311 17.20 13.01 15.60
C GLU A 311 16.38 14.30 15.79
N LEU A 312 15.23 14.19 16.48
CA LEU A 312 14.26 15.29 16.64
C LEU A 312 14.31 15.99 18.00
#